data_AF-A0A930AHX3-F1
#
_entry.id   AF-A0A930AHX3-F1
#
_cell.length_a   1.000
_cell.length_b   1.000
_cell.length_c   1.000
_cell.angle_alpha   90.00
_cell.angle_beta   90.00
_cell.angle_gamma   90.00
#
_symmetry.space_group_name_H-M   'P 1'
#
loop_
_entity.id
_entity.type
_entity.pdbx_description
1 polymer ?
#
loop_
_entity_poly.entity_id
_entity_poly.type
_entity_poly.pdbx_seq_one_letter_code
_entity_poly.pdbx_strand_id
1 'polypeptide(L)'
;EKGKFERNYVTNRYYLEDAVFVVALSHSNEQFLEMILQALRNPYFQPFMGRRALPLTADFILGETEIGAVESLRTLEWQASPWFMKRKLMDAVTLEIYSDRHLTDRGIYQLRQDVVKSFSQKGRRFGYRYETRELVQVRNSFRDKNTAHDVFKSIGD
;
A
#
# COMPACT_ATOMS: atom_id res chain seq x y z
N GLU A 1 1.14 -21.90 51.95
CA GLU A 1 2.07 -22.48 50.96
C GLU A 1 2.43 -21.46 49.88
N LYS A 2 3.65 -21.59 49.36
CA LYS A 2 4.41 -20.64 48.54
C LYS A 2 3.82 -20.48 47.12
N GLY A 3 3.88 -19.24 46.61
CA GLY A 3 4.04 -18.85 45.20
C GLY A 3 3.10 -19.51 44.16
N LYS A 4 1.96 -18.88 43.88
CA LYS A 4 1.19 -19.20 42.66
C LYS A 4 1.94 -18.64 41.43
N PHE A 5 2.30 -19.54 40.52
CA PHE A 5 3.00 -19.32 39.24
C PHE A 5 2.62 -17.99 38.55
N GLU A 6 3.64 -17.20 38.20
CA GLU A 6 3.53 -16.20 37.13
C GLU A 6 2.99 -16.91 35.87
N ARG A 7 1.75 -16.60 35.49
CA ARG A 7 1.21 -17.04 34.22
C ARG A 7 1.73 -16.09 33.14
N ASN A 8 2.45 -16.64 32.16
CA ASN A 8 2.82 -15.90 30.96
C ASN A 8 1.55 -15.32 30.30
N TYR A 9 1.54 -14.01 30.09
CA TYR A 9 0.46 -13.33 29.36
C TYR A 9 0.67 -13.54 27.86
N VAL A 10 -0.22 -14.32 27.24
CA VAL A 10 -0.14 -14.66 25.82
C VAL A 10 -1.02 -13.70 25.02
N THR A 11 -0.45 -13.07 23.99
CA THR A 11 -1.22 -12.30 23.00
C THR A 11 -1.00 -12.86 21.61
N ASN A 12 -2.08 -13.14 20.89
CA ASN A 12 -2.02 -13.51 19.48
C ASN A 12 -2.10 -12.25 18.61
N ARG A 13 -1.17 -12.11 17.66
CA ARG A 13 -1.08 -10.93 16.79
C ARG A 13 -0.99 -11.41 15.34
N TYR A 14 -1.98 -11.04 14.54
CA TYR A 14 -2.02 -11.39 13.12
C TYR A 14 -1.24 -10.40 12.27
N TYR A 15 -0.58 -10.89 11.23
CA TYR A 15 0.26 -10.16 10.29
C TYR A 15 -0.13 -10.53 8.86
N LEU A 16 0.06 -9.60 7.94
CA LEU A 16 -0.04 -9.87 6.51
C LEU A 16 1.39 -10.03 5.96
N GLU A 17 1.60 -11.05 5.14
CA GLU A 17 2.91 -11.42 4.55
C GLU A 17 2.84 -11.32 3.03
N ASP A 18 3.97 -11.02 2.39
CA ASP A 18 4.14 -10.93 0.93
C ASP A 18 3.12 -10.00 0.22
N ALA A 19 2.71 -8.92 0.88
CA ALA A 19 1.78 -7.94 0.35
C ALA A 19 2.46 -6.61 0.03
N VAL A 20 2.05 -5.99 -1.09
CA VAL A 20 2.47 -4.65 -1.51
C VAL A 20 1.22 -3.77 -1.60
N PHE A 21 1.32 -2.58 -1.03
CA PHE A 21 0.29 -1.54 -1.12
C PHE A 21 0.89 -0.27 -1.70
N VAL A 22 0.09 0.42 -2.50
CA VAL A 22 0.43 1.78 -2.97
C VAL A 22 -0.58 2.74 -2.37
N VAL A 23 -0.08 3.84 -1.84
CA VAL A 23 -0.89 4.91 -1.26
C VAL A 23 -0.60 6.19 -2.02
N ALA A 24 -1.64 6.83 -2.54
CA ALA A 24 -1.56 8.17 -3.08
C ALA A 24 -2.13 9.16 -2.07
N LEU A 25 -1.40 10.25 -1.81
CA LEU A 25 -1.82 11.33 -0.93
C LEU A 25 -2.00 12.60 -1.77
N SER A 26 -3.14 13.25 -1.62
CA SER A 26 -3.43 14.53 -2.28
C SER A 26 -3.98 15.53 -1.28
N HIS A 27 -3.67 16.80 -1.50
CA HIS A 27 -4.16 17.91 -0.70
C HIS A 27 -4.17 19.18 -1.56
N SER A 28 -5.09 20.12 -1.31
CA SER A 28 -5.19 21.36 -2.08
C SER A 28 -4.06 22.35 -1.83
N ASN A 29 -3.36 22.22 -0.70
CA ASN A 29 -2.18 22.99 -0.34
C ASN A 29 -0.92 22.18 -0.68
N GLU A 30 -0.20 22.63 -1.71
CA GLU A 30 1.04 22.01 -2.20
C GLU A 30 2.17 22.12 -1.18
N GLN A 31 2.31 23.26 -0.50
CA GLN A 31 3.36 23.44 0.52
C GLN A 31 3.20 22.44 1.68
N PHE A 32 1.97 22.06 1.99
CA PHE A 32 1.69 21.03 3.00
C PHE A 32 2.13 19.64 2.53
N LEU A 33 1.92 19.29 1.25
CA LEU A 33 2.41 18.03 0.69
C LEU A 33 3.93 17.98 0.64
N GLU A 34 4.57 19.06 0.23
CA GLU A 34 6.04 19.16 0.20
C GLU A 34 6.64 18.98 1.61
N MET A 35 6.04 19.60 2.62
CA MET A 35 6.43 19.42 4.02
C MET A 35 6.31 17.96 4.46
N ILE A 36 5.21 17.27 4.10
CA ILE A 36 5.03 15.85 4.42
C ILE A 36 6.12 15.01 3.73
N LEU A 37 6.37 15.25 2.45
CA LEU A 37 7.37 14.53 1.68
C LEU A 37 8.77 14.71 2.28
N GLN A 38 9.13 15.94 2.66
CA GLN A 38 10.40 16.23 3.31
C GLN A 38 10.53 15.50 4.65
N ALA A 39 9.46 15.48 5.45
CA ALA A 39 9.42 14.76 6.73
C ALA A 39 9.52 13.24 6.56
N LEU A 40 8.96 12.67 5.49
CA LEU A 40 9.09 11.26 5.16
C LEU A 40 10.51 10.89 4.68
N ARG A 41 11.17 11.80 3.94
CA ARG A 41 12.58 11.62 3.52
C ARG A 41 13.55 11.75 4.69
N ASN A 42 13.26 12.62 5.66
CA ASN A 42 14.12 12.89 6.82
C ASN A 42 13.32 12.74 8.13
N PRO A 43 12.91 11.52 8.48
CA PRO A 43 12.00 11.31 9.60
C PRO A 43 12.73 11.45 10.94
N TYR A 44 12.15 12.22 11.87
CA TYR A 44 12.67 12.34 13.23
C TYR A 44 12.54 11.02 14.03
N PHE A 45 11.47 10.26 13.78
CA PHE A 45 11.24 8.94 14.37
C PHE A 45 11.30 7.86 13.30
N GLN A 46 11.82 6.68 13.63
CA GLN A 46 11.88 5.56 12.70
C GLN A 46 10.47 5.15 12.21
N PRO A 47 10.21 5.18 10.89
CA PRO A 47 8.92 4.77 10.34
C PRO A 47 8.77 3.24 10.34
N PHE A 48 7.53 2.76 10.44
CA PHE A 48 7.19 1.33 10.45
C PHE A 48 5.77 1.09 9.93
N MET A 49 5.52 -0.10 9.40
CA MET A 49 4.22 -0.50 8.84
C MET A 49 3.27 -1.00 9.94
N GLY A 50 2.66 -0.09 10.70
CA GLY A 50 1.66 -0.40 11.72
C GLY A 50 2.22 -0.87 13.06
N ARG A 51 3.08 -1.89 13.10
CA ARG A 51 3.82 -2.31 14.32
C ARG A 51 5.31 -2.06 14.15
N ARG A 52 5.99 -1.61 15.22
CA ARG A 52 7.44 -1.30 15.22
C ARG A 52 8.36 -2.42 14.74
N ALA A 53 7.91 -3.67 14.81
CA ALA A 53 8.65 -4.83 14.32
C ALA A 53 8.66 -4.96 12.78
N LEU A 54 7.83 -4.19 12.07
CA LEU A 54 7.70 -4.21 10.62
C LEU A 54 8.35 -2.96 10.04
N PRO A 55 9.64 -2.99 9.67
CA PRO A 55 10.34 -1.84 9.11
C PRO A 55 9.74 -1.46 7.74
N LEU A 56 9.86 -0.17 7.40
CA LEU A 56 9.52 0.33 6.07
C LEU A 56 10.67 0.03 5.09
N THR A 57 10.36 -0.25 3.82
CA THR A 57 11.39 -0.40 2.78
C THR A 57 12.03 0.95 2.47
N ALA A 58 13.29 0.96 2.02
CA ALA A 58 14.03 2.21 1.80
C ALA A 58 13.48 3.04 0.61
N ASP A 59 12.88 2.36 -0.36
CA ASP A 59 12.39 2.85 -1.63
C ASP A 59 10.86 3.02 -1.66
N PHE A 60 10.24 3.25 -0.50
CA PHE A 60 8.78 3.32 -0.37
C PHE A 60 8.14 4.57 -1.02
N ILE A 61 8.93 5.58 -1.38
CA ILE A 61 8.47 6.78 -2.08
C ILE A 61 8.62 6.54 -3.58
N LEU A 62 7.49 6.32 -4.27
CA LEU A 62 7.47 6.03 -5.71
C LEU A 62 7.66 7.29 -6.58
N GLY A 63 7.08 8.42 -6.19
CA GLY A 63 7.16 9.66 -6.95
C GLY A 63 6.08 10.67 -6.58
N GLU A 64 6.06 11.76 -7.34
CA GLU A 64 5.12 12.88 -7.23
C GLU A 64 4.38 13.02 -8.56
N THR A 65 3.14 13.52 -8.52
CA THR A 65 2.30 13.64 -9.71
C THR A 65 1.28 14.75 -9.53
N GLU A 66 0.95 15.43 -10.63
CA GLU A 66 0.00 16.55 -10.65
C GLU A 66 -1.45 16.10 -10.87
N ILE A 67 -1.66 14.83 -11.25
CA ILE A 67 -3.01 14.26 -11.39
C ILE A 67 -3.57 13.87 -10.01
N GLY A 68 -4.90 13.81 -9.91
CA GLY A 68 -5.60 13.46 -8.67
C GLY A 68 -5.21 12.07 -8.13
N ALA A 69 -5.24 11.90 -6.81
CA ALA A 69 -4.73 10.69 -6.14
C ALA A 69 -5.34 9.38 -6.68
N VAL A 70 -6.65 9.38 -6.96
CA VAL A 70 -7.33 8.19 -7.49
C VAL A 70 -6.89 7.93 -8.93
N GLU A 71 -6.80 8.96 -9.76
CA GLU A 71 -6.30 8.88 -11.13
C GLU A 71 -4.86 8.37 -11.17
N SER A 72 -3.98 8.85 -10.28
CA SER A 72 -2.60 8.37 -10.16
C SER A 72 -2.54 6.87 -9.91
N LEU A 73 -3.39 6.36 -9.03
CA LEU A 73 -3.45 4.92 -8.74
C LEU A 73 -4.00 4.12 -9.91
N ARG A 74 -4.90 4.68 -10.73
CA ARG A 74 -5.43 4.00 -11.92
C ARG A 74 -4.41 3.87 -13.04
N THR A 75 -3.52 4.85 -13.20
CA THR A 75 -2.51 4.87 -14.27
C THR A 75 -1.20 4.21 -13.90
N LEU A 76 -0.96 3.98 -12.60
CA LEU A 76 0.27 3.36 -12.12
C LEU A 76 0.42 1.92 -12.61
N GLU A 77 1.64 1.57 -13.02
CA GLU A 77 1.99 0.19 -13.35
C GLU A 77 1.85 -0.73 -12.14
N TRP A 78 1.60 -2.02 -12.40
CA TRP A 78 1.46 -3.00 -11.34
C TRP A 78 2.75 -3.11 -10.51
N GLN A 79 2.66 -2.97 -9.18
CA GLN A 79 3.82 -2.97 -8.27
C GLN A 79 4.14 -4.35 -7.64
N ALA A 80 3.53 -5.43 -8.13
CA ALA A 80 3.85 -6.77 -7.64
C ALA A 80 5.28 -7.20 -8.02
N SER A 81 5.83 -8.19 -7.31
CA SER A 81 7.16 -8.71 -7.63
C SER A 81 7.17 -9.45 -8.98
N PRO A 82 8.32 -9.46 -9.70
CA PRO A 82 8.48 -10.17 -10.96
C PRO A 82 8.03 -11.64 -10.95
N TRP A 83 8.35 -12.38 -9.88
CA TRP A 83 7.99 -13.79 -9.77
C TRP A 83 6.46 -13.96 -9.68
N PHE A 84 5.78 -13.05 -8.97
CA PHE A 84 4.32 -13.10 -8.80
C PHE A 84 3.61 -12.74 -10.11
N MET A 85 4.12 -11.73 -10.81
CA MET A 85 3.62 -11.31 -12.12
C MET A 85 3.73 -12.42 -13.17
N LYS A 86 4.87 -13.12 -13.21
CA LYS A 86 5.09 -14.29 -14.08
C LYS A 86 4.11 -15.43 -13.80
N ARG A 87 3.79 -15.66 -12.51
CA ARG A 87 2.86 -16.71 -12.09
C ARG A 87 1.42 -16.43 -12.56
N LYS A 88 1.06 -15.16 -12.78
CA LYS A 88 -0.24 -14.79 -13.34
C LYS A 88 -0.24 -15.00 -14.85
N LEU A 89 -1.19 -15.81 -15.32
CA LEU A 89 -1.35 -16.13 -16.74
C LEU A 89 -2.08 -15.06 -17.54
N MET A 90 -2.67 -14.07 -16.87
CA MET A 90 -3.54 -13.06 -17.46
C MET A 90 -2.75 -11.82 -17.86
N ASP A 91 -3.14 -11.19 -18.97
CA ASP A 91 -2.55 -9.96 -19.48
C ASP A 91 -2.94 -8.73 -18.65
N ALA A 92 -4.05 -8.82 -17.91
CA ALA A 92 -4.47 -7.82 -16.94
C ALA A 92 -4.92 -8.49 -15.64
N VAL A 93 -4.72 -7.78 -14.53
CA VAL A 93 -5.12 -8.21 -13.20
C VAL A 93 -6.08 -7.17 -12.62
N THR A 94 -7.17 -7.65 -12.04
CA THR A 94 -8.12 -6.81 -11.31
C THR A 94 -7.60 -6.55 -9.90
N LEU A 95 -7.41 -5.29 -9.56
CA LEU A 95 -6.99 -4.82 -8.24
C LEU A 95 -8.06 -3.91 -7.63
N GLU A 96 -7.93 -3.64 -6.34
CA GLU A 96 -8.87 -2.83 -5.59
C GLU A 96 -8.23 -1.51 -5.19
N ILE A 97 -8.96 -0.41 -5.42
CA ILE A 97 -8.62 0.91 -4.90
C ILE A 97 -9.62 1.24 -3.79
N TYR A 98 -9.08 1.63 -2.64
CA TYR A 98 -9.83 2.17 -1.52
C TYR A 98 -9.54 3.66 -1.43
N SER A 99 -10.59 4.48 -1.43
CA SER A 99 -10.47 5.94 -1.41
C SER A 99 -11.42 6.56 -0.42
N ASP A 100 -11.10 7.77 0.05
CA ASP A 100 -12.08 8.56 0.77
C ASP A 100 -13.29 8.89 -0.12
N ARG A 101 -14.49 8.85 0.46
CA ARG A 101 -15.73 9.10 -0.29
C ARG A 101 -15.74 10.43 -1.04
N HIS A 102 -15.14 11.48 -0.50
CA HIS A 102 -15.14 12.80 -1.12
C HIS A 102 -14.26 12.89 -2.38
N LEU A 103 -13.42 11.87 -2.64
CA LEU A 103 -12.59 11.79 -3.86
C LEU A 103 -13.32 11.13 -5.03
N THR A 104 -14.51 10.55 -4.81
CA THR A 104 -15.24 9.80 -5.84
C THR A 104 -16.74 10.00 -5.72
N ASP A 105 -17.45 10.21 -6.82
CA ASP A 105 -18.92 10.32 -6.84
C ASP A 105 -19.67 8.97 -6.75
N ARG A 106 -18.99 7.90 -6.31
CA ARG A 106 -19.58 6.56 -6.26
C ARG A 106 -20.57 6.43 -5.10
N GLY A 107 -21.71 5.79 -5.39
CA GLY A 107 -22.82 5.65 -4.43
C GLY A 107 -22.63 4.57 -3.35
N ILE A 108 -21.73 3.59 -3.56
CA ILE A 108 -21.47 2.52 -2.59
C ILE A 108 -20.29 2.92 -1.70
N TYR A 109 -20.54 3.02 -0.40
CA TYR A 109 -19.55 3.38 0.61
C TYR A 109 -19.69 2.52 1.86
N GLN A 110 -18.58 2.35 2.58
CA GLN A 110 -18.51 1.66 3.87
C GLN A 110 -18.01 2.61 4.96
N LEU A 111 -18.44 2.37 6.19
CA LEU A 111 -18.00 3.15 7.35
C LEU A 111 -16.72 2.53 7.93
N ARG A 112 -15.67 3.34 8.11
CA ARG A 112 -14.41 2.95 8.74
C ARG A 112 -14.13 3.82 9.96
N GLN A 113 -13.69 3.22 11.07
CA GLN A 113 -13.36 3.93 12.30
C GLN A 113 -11.85 4.11 12.48
N ASP A 114 -11.23 4.86 11.57
CA ASP A 114 -9.78 5.06 11.52
C ASP A 114 -9.36 6.53 11.45
N VAL A 115 -10.30 7.48 11.51
CA VAL A 115 -9.97 8.91 11.58
C VAL A 115 -9.39 9.21 12.95
N VAL A 116 -8.10 9.50 13.00
CA VAL A 116 -7.42 9.76 14.26
C VAL A 116 -7.98 11.02 14.92
N LYS A 117 -8.44 10.89 16.17
CA LYS A 117 -8.79 12.02 17.04
C LYS A 117 -7.75 12.24 18.13
N SER A 118 -7.08 11.17 18.59
CA SER A 118 -5.93 11.28 19.49
C SER A 118 -5.06 10.04 19.43
N PHE A 119 -3.73 10.23 19.36
CA PHE A 119 -2.74 9.16 19.52
C PHE A 119 -2.27 8.94 20.97
N SER A 120 -2.69 9.79 21.91
CA SER A 120 -2.24 9.74 23.30
C SER A 120 -2.52 8.37 23.93
N GLN A 121 -1.53 7.81 24.62
CA GLN A 121 -1.69 6.53 25.31
C GLN A 121 -2.76 6.59 26.43
N LYS A 122 -2.99 7.78 27.00
CA LYS A 122 -3.99 8.00 28.06
C LYS A 122 -5.44 8.01 27.56
N GLY A 123 -5.65 8.09 26.25
CA GLY A 123 -6.99 8.29 25.68
C GLY A 123 -7.00 8.25 24.16
N ARG A 124 -6.52 7.15 23.59
CA ARG A 124 -6.49 6.94 22.14
C ARG A 124 -7.92 6.88 21.60
N ARG A 125 -8.23 7.69 20.59
CA ARG A 125 -9.59 7.84 20.05
C ARG A 125 -9.57 7.94 18.54
N PHE A 126 -10.55 7.28 17.92
CA PHE A 126 -10.78 7.27 16.49
C PHE A 126 -12.24 7.59 16.18
N GLY A 127 -12.45 8.44 15.17
CA GLY A 127 -13.75 8.74 14.59
C GLY A 127 -13.98 7.97 13.31
N TYR A 128 -15.13 8.21 12.70
CA TYR A 128 -15.55 7.53 11.49
C TYR A 128 -15.31 8.36 10.22
N ARG A 129 -15.00 7.68 9.11
CA ARG A 129 -15.06 8.21 7.75
C ARG A 129 -15.78 7.24 6.82
N TYR A 130 -16.23 7.77 5.69
CA TYR A 130 -16.77 6.98 4.59
C TYR A 130 -15.67 6.65 3.59
N GLU A 131 -15.52 5.37 3.29
CA GLU A 131 -14.57 4.82 2.33
C GLU A 131 -15.33 4.22 1.15
N THR A 132 -14.84 4.43 -0.07
CA THR A 132 -15.36 3.83 -1.30
C THR A 132 -14.38 2.78 -1.81
N ARG A 133 -14.91 1.75 -2.47
CA ARG A 133 -14.12 0.66 -3.09
C ARG A 133 -14.37 0.65 -4.59
N GLU A 134 -13.30 0.59 -5.36
CA GLU A 134 -13.30 0.52 -6.81
C GLU A 134 -12.44 -0.66 -7.28
N LEU A 135 -12.84 -1.29 -8.38
CA LEU A 135 -12.03 -2.28 -9.08
C LEU A 135 -11.36 -1.61 -10.28
N VAL A 136 -10.05 -1.80 -10.42
CA VAL A 136 -9.25 -1.32 -11.55
C VAL A 136 -8.58 -2.50 -12.24
N GLN A 137 -8.47 -2.44 -13.57
CA GLN A 137 -7.68 -3.40 -14.33
C GLN A 137 -6.29 -2.81 -14.55
N VAL A 138 -5.24 -3.54 -14.13
CA VAL A 138 -3.86 -3.14 -14.34
C VAL A 138 -3.18 -4.15 -15.26
N ARG A 139 -2.44 -3.66 -16.25
CA ARG A 139 -1.72 -4.51 -17.22
C ARG A 139 -0.58 -5.26 -16.54
N ASN A 140 -0.41 -6.52 -16.91
CA ASN A 140 0.70 -7.35 -16.50
C ASN A 140 1.89 -7.16 -17.47
N SER A 141 2.79 -6.24 -17.14
CA SER A 141 3.95 -5.88 -17.97
C SER A 141 4.94 -7.03 -18.22
N PHE A 142 4.88 -8.13 -17.45
CA PHE A 142 5.73 -9.30 -17.70
C PHE A 142 5.31 -10.14 -18.91
N ARG A 143 4.05 -10.01 -19.37
CA ARG A 143 3.57 -10.73 -20.57
C ARG A 143 4.08 -10.12 -21.87
N ASP A 144 4.35 -8.81 -21.87
CA ASP A 144 4.84 -8.08 -23.05
C ASP A 144 6.30 -8.38 -23.39
N LYS A 145 7.03 -9.04 -22.49
CA LYS A 145 8.39 -9.52 -22.77
C LYS A 145 8.31 -10.76 -23.63
N ASN A 146 8.01 -10.53 -24.92
CA ASN A 146 8.10 -11.53 -25.96
C ASN A 146 9.53 -12.09 -25.94
N THR A 147 9.67 -13.28 -25.39
CA THR A 147 10.94 -14.00 -25.36
C THR A 147 11.10 -14.63 -26.73
N ALA A 148 11.50 -13.81 -27.71
CA ALA A 148 12.04 -14.30 -28.97
C ALA A 148 13.40 -14.97 -28.70
N HIS A 149 13.35 -16.06 -27.93
CA HIS A 149 14.46 -16.97 -27.73
C HIS A 149 14.57 -17.81 -28.98
N ASP A 150 15.36 -17.32 -29.94
CA ASP A 150 15.79 -18.13 -31.06
C ASP A 150 16.90 -19.08 -30.58
N VAL A 151 16.49 -20.28 -30.17
CA VAL A 151 17.39 -21.37 -29.73
C VAL A 151 18.40 -21.73 -30.83
N PHE A 152 18.03 -21.55 -32.10
CA PHE A 152 18.85 -21.93 -33.26
C PHE A 152 19.97 -20.93 -33.55
N LYS A 153 19.94 -19.73 -32.97
CA LYS A 153 21.04 -18.76 -33.12
C LYS A 153 22.36 -19.21 -32.45
N SER A 154 22.31 -20.20 -31.56
CA SER A 154 23.49 -20.73 -30.84
C SER A 154 24.10 -21.98 -31.49
N ILE A 155 23.39 -22.61 -32.42
CA ILE A 155 23.89 -23.71 -33.23
C ILE A 155 24.12 -23.10 -34.62
N GLY A 156 25.31 -22.52 -34.82
CA GLY A 156 25.73 -22.09 -36.15
C GLY A 156 25.76 -23.26 -37.14
N ASP A 157 25.60 -22.93 -38.43
CA ASP A 157 25.58 -23.86 -39.58
C ASP A 157 26.71 -24.90 -39.57
#